data_AF-A0A6A6R4Q1-F1
#
_entry.id   AF-A0A6A6R4Q1-F1
#
_cell.length_a   1.000
_cell.length_b   1.000
_cell.length_c   1.000
_cell.angle_alpha   90.00
_cell.angle_beta   90.00
_cell.angle_gamma   90.00
#
_symmetry.space_group_name_H-M   'P 1'
#
loop_
_entity.id
_entity.type
_entity.pdbx_description
1 polymer ?
#
loop_
_entity_poly.entity_id
_entity_poly.type
_entity_poly.pdbx_seq_one_letter_code
_entity_poly.pdbx_strand_id
1 'polypeptide(L)'
;MSPAARSPALASKIATMRLKICPIVSVMCGQASEHFPGTMLEFWLLTEAQLDGMAHFYSQSTPDEFTNLYPRPMKWDKDFLSTATPKAMSSREKRYRLNIQDRMAIKRRKFAKFIGMRGCETPGWEVRAHLRALESRIMRIVEEEERTLKRKRC
;
A
#
# COMPACT_ATOMS: atom_id res chain seq x y z
N MET A 1 16.71 -36.66 -6.00
CA MET A 1 16.84 -35.83 -4.79
C MET A 1 16.04 -34.55 -4.96
N SER A 2 15.26 -34.13 -3.96
CA SER A 2 14.50 -32.88 -4.07
C SER A 2 15.46 -31.66 -4.11
N PRO A 3 15.12 -30.56 -4.81
CA PRO A 3 15.98 -29.37 -4.86
C PRO A 3 16.33 -28.79 -3.48
N ALA A 4 15.42 -28.92 -2.51
CA ALA A 4 15.64 -28.48 -1.13
C ALA A 4 16.76 -29.27 -0.43
N ALA A 5 16.96 -30.56 -0.77
CA ALA A 5 18.02 -31.39 -0.19
C ALA A 5 19.43 -30.97 -0.68
N ARG A 6 19.52 -30.21 -1.78
CA ARG A 6 20.79 -29.76 -2.38
C ARG A 6 21.27 -28.41 -1.84
N SER A 7 20.41 -27.63 -1.19
CA SER A 7 20.74 -26.28 -0.70
C SER A 7 20.03 -26.00 0.63
N PRO A 8 20.77 -25.93 1.75
CA PRO A 8 20.20 -25.59 3.05
C PRO A 8 19.50 -24.23 3.05
N ALA A 9 20.06 -23.23 2.34
CA ALA A 9 19.47 -21.90 2.22
C ALA A 9 18.08 -21.94 1.52
N LEU A 10 17.95 -22.75 0.47
CA LEU A 10 16.67 -22.95 -0.21
C LEU A 10 15.66 -23.66 0.71
N ALA A 11 16.10 -24.68 1.45
CA ALA A 11 15.25 -25.38 2.41
C ALA A 11 14.72 -24.42 3.51
N SER A 12 15.58 -23.59 4.09
CA SER A 12 15.17 -22.56 5.08
C SER A 12 14.20 -21.55 4.49
N LYS A 13 14.41 -21.12 3.24
CA LYS A 13 13.49 -20.20 2.56
C LYS A 13 12.13 -20.85 2.32
N ILE A 14 12.09 -22.10 1.85
CA ILE A 14 10.85 -22.86 1.66
C ILE A 14 10.11 -23.02 2.98
N ALA A 15 10.81 -23.34 4.07
CA ALA A 15 10.21 -23.42 5.40
C ALA A 15 9.55 -22.10 5.80
N THR A 16 10.23 -20.97 5.55
CA THR A 16 9.68 -19.62 5.78
C THR A 16 8.44 -19.36 4.90
N MET A 17 8.48 -19.74 3.62
CA MET A 17 7.36 -19.56 2.68
C MET A 17 6.14 -20.41 3.04
N ARG A 18 6.33 -21.51 3.77
CA ARG A 18 5.25 -22.39 4.26
C ARG A 18 4.59 -21.91 5.55
N LEU A 19 5.13 -20.88 6.21
CA LEU A 19 4.52 -20.31 7.42
C LEU A 19 3.08 -19.89 7.14
N LYS A 20 2.17 -20.31 8.01
CA LYS A 20 0.75 -19.98 7.93
C LYS A 20 0.51 -18.57 8.45
N ILE A 21 -0.41 -17.86 7.80
CA ILE A 21 -0.86 -16.53 8.21
C ILE A 21 -2.32 -16.67 8.64
N CYS A 22 -2.64 -16.21 9.85
CA CYS A 22 -4.01 -16.22 10.35
C CYS A 22 -4.81 -15.05 9.75
N PRO A 23 -6.05 -15.28 9.29
CA PRO A 23 -6.88 -14.23 8.74
C PRO A 23 -7.32 -13.22 9.79
N ILE A 24 -7.28 -11.94 9.43
CA ILE A 24 -8.10 -10.92 10.10
C ILE A 24 -9.47 -10.91 9.44
N VAL A 25 -10.52 -10.76 10.24
CA VAL A 25 -11.89 -10.72 9.76
C VAL A 25 -12.37 -9.29 9.61
N SER A 26 -13.27 -9.05 8.66
CA SER A 26 -13.93 -7.76 8.52
C SER A 26 -14.86 -7.51 9.69
N VAL A 27 -14.82 -6.29 10.23
CA VAL A 27 -15.70 -5.87 11.33
C VAL A 27 -17.18 -5.88 10.90
N MET A 28 -17.45 -5.66 9.61
CA MET A 28 -18.83 -5.61 9.09
C MET A 28 -19.48 -7.00 9.00
N CYS A 29 -18.78 -7.99 8.45
CA CYS A 29 -19.36 -9.31 8.15
C CYS A 29 -18.77 -10.47 8.95
N GLY A 30 -17.72 -10.24 9.74
CA GLY A 30 -17.03 -11.31 10.49
C GLY A 30 -16.28 -12.32 9.62
N GLN A 31 -16.16 -12.07 8.31
CA GLN A 31 -15.47 -12.95 7.36
C GLN A 31 -14.13 -12.36 6.91
N ALA A 32 -13.19 -13.24 6.56
CA ALA A 32 -11.95 -12.84 5.91
C ALA A 32 -12.19 -12.49 4.43
N SER A 33 -11.33 -11.66 3.85
CA SER A 33 -11.33 -11.44 2.41
C SER A 33 -11.08 -12.75 1.65
N GLU A 34 -11.77 -12.94 0.53
CA GLU A 34 -11.57 -14.07 -0.39
C GLU A 34 -10.10 -14.26 -0.80
N HIS A 35 -9.36 -13.16 -0.92
CA HIS A 35 -7.96 -13.16 -1.34
C HIS A 35 -6.97 -13.11 -0.18
N PHE A 36 -7.42 -13.37 1.06
CA PHE A 36 -6.53 -13.37 2.20
C PHE A 36 -5.47 -14.47 2.06
N PRO A 37 -4.16 -14.15 2.18
CA PRO A 37 -3.11 -15.14 2.00
C PRO A 37 -3.05 -16.10 3.20
N GLY A 38 -3.23 -17.40 2.96
CA GLY A 38 -3.12 -18.42 4.00
C GLY A 38 -1.68 -18.79 4.34
N THR A 39 -0.72 -18.46 3.46
CA THR A 39 0.71 -18.71 3.65
C THR A 39 1.56 -17.49 3.32
N MET A 40 2.80 -17.48 3.82
CA MET A 40 3.79 -16.47 3.46
C MET A 40 4.08 -16.46 1.95
N LEU A 41 4.09 -17.63 1.29
CA LEU A 41 4.21 -17.72 -0.17
C LEU A 41 3.09 -16.96 -0.87
N GLU A 42 1.83 -17.26 -0.52
CA GLU A 42 0.66 -16.60 -1.09
C GLU A 42 0.71 -15.08 -0.88
N PHE A 43 1.15 -14.63 0.30
CA PHE A 43 1.34 -13.20 0.59
C PHE A 43 2.31 -12.53 -0.39
N TRP A 44 3.45 -13.16 -0.72
CA TRP A 44 4.42 -12.62 -1.68
C TRP A 44 3.93 -12.66 -3.13
N LEU A 45 2.95 -13.52 -3.43
CA LEU A 45 2.33 -13.65 -4.75
C LEU A 45 1.13 -12.71 -4.96
N LEU A 46 0.69 -12.00 -3.92
CA LEU A 46 -0.40 -11.04 -4.03
C LEU A 46 -0.13 -10.00 -5.12
N THR A 47 -1.13 -9.83 -5.98
CA THR A 47 -1.16 -8.81 -7.03
C THR A 47 -1.58 -7.45 -6.48
N GLU A 48 -1.37 -6.41 -7.28
CA GLU A 48 -1.80 -5.07 -6.92
C GLU A 48 -3.30 -4.96 -6.72
N ALA A 49 -4.08 -5.56 -7.63
CA ALA A 49 -5.54 -5.54 -7.56
C ALA A 49 -6.07 -6.27 -6.32
N GLN A 50 -5.46 -7.40 -5.94
CA GLN A 50 -5.83 -8.12 -4.73
C GLN A 50 -5.56 -7.30 -3.46
N LEU A 51 -4.43 -6.59 -3.40
CA LEU A 51 -4.11 -5.70 -2.28
C LEU A 51 -5.07 -4.51 -2.20
N ASP A 52 -5.40 -3.88 -3.33
CA ASP A 52 -6.38 -2.79 -3.37
C ASP A 52 -7.78 -3.27 -2.98
N GLY A 53 -8.17 -4.47 -3.43
CA GLY A 53 -9.42 -5.12 -3.06
C GLY A 53 -9.50 -5.40 -1.56
N MET A 54 -8.43 -5.92 -0.95
CA MET A 54 -8.37 -6.12 0.50
C MET A 54 -8.39 -4.80 1.27
N ALA A 55 -7.66 -3.78 0.80
CA ALA A 55 -7.70 -2.46 1.42
C ALA A 55 -9.11 -1.85 1.35
N HIS A 56 -9.86 -2.10 0.28
CA HIS A 56 -11.26 -1.70 0.20
C HIS A 56 -12.16 -2.52 1.13
N PHE A 57 -12.03 -3.85 1.13
CA PHE A 57 -12.83 -4.79 1.94
C PHE A 57 -12.73 -4.52 3.45
N TYR A 58 -11.56 -4.10 3.95
CA TYR A 58 -11.36 -3.75 5.37
C TYR A 58 -11.58 -2.25 5.67
N SER A 59 -12.26 -1.52 4.79
CA SER A 59 -12.53 -0.08 4.92
C SER A 59 -11.27 0.79 5.09
N GLN A 60 -10.15 0.37 4.50
CA GLN A 60 -8.86 1.06 4.64
C GLN A 60 -8.53 1.98 3.46
N SER A 61 -9.07 1.70 2.27
CA SER A 61 -8.87 2.51 1.06
C SER A 61 -9.90 3.63 0.91
N THR A 62 -11.15 3.38 1.34
CA THR A 62 -12.19 4.41 1.52
C THR A 62 -12.59 4.36 2.99
N PRO A 63 -11.92 5.15 3.85
CA PRO A 63 -12.22 5.14 5.27
C PRO A 63 -13.70 5.44 5.56
N ASP A 64 -14.31 4.60 6.39
CA ASP A 64 -15.65 4.73 6.95
C ASP A 64 -15.61 4.55 8.49
N GLU A 65 -16.79 4.35 9.11
CA GLU A 65 -16.96 4.11 10.55
C GLU A 65 -16.20 2.88 11.08
N PHE A 66 -15.91 1.88 10.25
CA PHE A 66 -15.21 0.66 10.65
C PHE A 66 -13.68 0.80 10.61
N THR A 67 -13.14 1.81 9.92
CA THR A 67 -11.70 1.97 9.69
C THR A 67 -10.86 1.87 10.96
N ASN A 68 -11.32 2.54 12.02
CA ASN A 68 -10.61 2.67 13.29
C ASN A 68 -10.94 1.56 14.30
N LEU A 69 -11.82 0.63 13.94
CA LEU A 69 -12.15 -0.54 14.77
C LEU A 69 -11.15 -1.69 14.59
N TYR A 70 -10.29 -1.62 13.57
CA TYR A 70 -9.16 -2.53 13.42
C TYR A 70 -7.99 -2.13 14.33
N PRO A 71 -7.18 -3.08 14.82
CA PRO A 71 -6.07 -2.78 15.74
C PRO A 71 -5.06 -1.74 15.23
N ARG A 72 -4.89 -1.68 13.90
CA ARG A 72 -4.09 -0.64 13.23
C ARG A 72 -4.68 -0.31 11.86
N PRO A 73 -4.76 0.99 11.47
CA PRO A 73 -5.14 1.35 10.11
C PRO A 73 -3.98 1.17 9.12
N MET A 74 -4.27 0.80 7.87
CA MET A 74 -3.26 0.66 6.80
C MET A 74 -2.66 2.00 6.36
N LYS A 75 -3.39 3.11 6.55
CA LYS A 75 -3.09 4.43 5.98
C LYS A 75 -2.91 4.35 4.46
N TRP A 76 -3.95 3.89 3.76
CA TRP A 76 -3.94 3.63 2.32
C TRP A 76 -4.16 4.93 1.52
N ASP A 77 -3.08 5.62 1.21
CA ASP A 77 -3.12 6.86 0.42
C ASP A 77 -3.39 6.55 -1.06
N LYS A 78 -4.64 6.67 -1.49
CA LYS A 78 -5.08 6.39 -2.87
C LYS A 78 -4.39 7.28 -3.90
N ASP A 79 -4.10 8.53 -3.56
CA ASP A 79 -3.49 9.47 -4.50
C ASP A 79 -2.03 9.08 -4.75
N PHE A 80 -1.29 8.81 -3.68
CA PHE A 80 0.10 8.38 -3.75
C PHE A 80 0.27 6.98 -4.36
N LEU A 81 -0.66 6.07 -4.06
CA LEU A 81 -0.65 4.68 -4.55
C LEU A 81 -1.43 4.49 -5.86
N SER A 82 -1.83 5.57 -6.52
CA SER A 82 -2.63 5.50 -7.73
C SER A 82 -1.87 4.89 -8.90
N THR A 83 -2.55 4.02 -9.64
CA THR A 83 -2.08 3.53 -10.95
C THR A 83 -2.43 4.48 -12.07
N ALA A 84 -3.42 5.35 -11.89
CA ALA A 84 -3.82 6.32 -12.90
C ALA A 84 -2.78 7.44 -13.00
N THR A 85 -2.50 7.87 -14.23
CA THR A 85 -1.68 9.06 -14.48
C THR A 85 -2.64 10.20 -14.80
N PRO A 86 -2.89 11.16 -13.88
CA PRO A 86 -3.73 12.30 -14.20
C PRO A 86 -3.21 13.04 -15.43
N LYS A 87 -4.14 13.39 -16.34
CA LYS A 87 -3.83 14.08 -17.59
C LYS A 87 -3.15 15.44 -17.35
N ALA A 88 -3.45 16.09 -16.23
CA ALA A 88 -2.91 17.39 -15.84
C ALA A 88 -1.66 17.30 -14.92
N MET A 89 -0.97 16.15 -14.85
CA MET A 89 0.19 16.01 -13.98
C MET A 89 1.40 16.81 -14.49
N SER A 90 1.99 17.62 -13.62
CA SER A 90 3.18 18.42 -13.94
C SER A 90 4.40 17.53 -14.22
N SER A 91 5.37 18.05 -14.97
CA SER A 91 6.64 17.37 -15.21
C SER A 91 7.39 17.02 -13.91
N ARG A 92 7.23 17.85 -12.86
CA ARG A 92 7.82 17.61 -11.54
C ARG A 92 7.19 16.40 -10.85
N GLU A 93 5.87 16.29 -10.88
CA GLU A 93 5.14 15.17 -10.25
C GLU A 93 5.38 13.84 -10.96
N LYS A 94 5.52 13.86 -12.29
CA LYS A 94 5.89 12.66 -13.06
C LYS A 94 7.21 12.05 -12.58
N ARG A 95 8.18 12.87 -12.16
CA ARG A 95 9.48 12.40 -11.64
C ARG A 95 9.39 11.68 -10.30
N TYR A 96 8.39 12.01 -9.48
CA TYR A 96 8.22 11.42 -8.16
C TYR A 96 7.19 10.30 -8.12
N ARG A 97 6.63 9.95 -9.28
CA ARG A 97 5.70 8.85 -9.41
C ARG A 97 6.41 7.53 -9.12
N LEU A 98 5.77 6.71 -8.31
CA LEU A 98 6.26 5.37 -7.99
C LEU A 98 6.25 4.50 -9.25
N ASN A 99 7.33 3.75 -9.45
CA ASN A 99 7.28 2.62 -10.37
C ASN A 99 6.41 1.49 -9.78
N ILE A 100 6.09 0.50 -10.60
CA ILE A 100 5.24 -0.62 -10.19
C ILE A 100 5.79 -1.41 -9.00
N GLN A 101 7.12 -1.62 -8.93
CA GLN A 101 7.76 -2.40 -7.88
C GLN A 101 7.71 -1.68 -6.54
N ASP A 102 8.01 -0.38 -6.52
CA ASP A 102 7.97 0.44 -5.30
C ASP A 102 6.54 0.53 -4.76
N ARG A 103 5.57 0.77 -5.65
CA ARG A 103 4.15 0.83 -5.29
C ARG A 103 3.67 -0.50 -4.71
N MET A 104 4.04 -1.61 -5.34
CA MET A 104 3.74 -2.95 -4.83
C MET A 104 4.38 -3.21 -3.47
N ALA A 105 5.65 -2.85 -3.29
CA ALA A 105 6.36 -3.01 -2.03
C ALA A 105 5.70 -2.19 -0.90
N ILE A 106 5.24 -0.97 -1.19
CA ILE A 106 4.51 -0.12 -0.25
C ILE A 106 3.16 -0.74 0.12
N LYS A 107 2.36 -1.14 -0.88
CA LYS A 107 1.05 -1.78 -0.67
C LYS A 107 1.18 -3.04 0.19
N ARG A 108 2.13 -3.93 -0.15
CA ARG A 108 2.39 -5.16 0.61
C ARG A 108 2.80 -4.86 2.05
N ARG A 109 3.69 -3.89 2.26
CA ARG A 109 4.13 -3.51 3.62
C ARG A 109 3.00 -2.93 4.45
N LYS A 110 2.17 -2.05 3.88
CA LYS A 110 1.00 -1.50 4.57
C LYS A 110 0.03 -2.61 4.97
N PHE A 111 -0.24 -3.56 4.07
CA PHE A 111 -1.07 -4.73 4.36
C PHE A 111 -0.44 -5.64 5.43
N ALA A 112 0.87 -5.93 5.33
CA ALA A 112 1.61 -6.72 6.32
C ALA A 112 1.53 -6.14 7.73
N LYS A 113 1.71 -4.81 7.86
CA LYS A 113 1.57 -4.11 9.14
C LYS A 113 0.15 -4.21 9.70
N PHE A 114 -0.86 -4.18 8.83
CA PHE A 114 -2.28 -4.29 9.21
C PHE A 114 -2.61 -5.67 9.78
N ILE A 115 -2.07 -6.74 9.18
CA ILE A 115 -2.24 -8.12 9.66
C ILE A 115 -1.24 -8.50 10.78
N GLY A 116 -0.49 -7.54 11.32
CA GLY A 116 0.37 -7.74 12.49
C GLY A 116 1.76 -8.34 12.22
N MET A 117 2.24 -8.35 10.97
CA MET A 117 3.60 -8.82 10.67
C MET A 117 4.67 -7.84 11.20
N ARG A 118 5.76 -8.41 11.72
CA ARG A 118 6.95 -7.67 12.20
C ARG A 118 7.97 -7.47 11.08
N GLY A 119 8.91 -6.54 11.26
CA GLY A 119 9.96 -6.25 10.26
C GLY A 119 9.42 -5.55 9.00
N CYS A 120 8.27 -4.89 9.12
CA CYS A 120 7.57 -4.22 8.03
C CYS A 120 7.64 -2.68 8.19
N GLU A 121 8.73 -2.18 8.75
CA GLU A 121 8.94 -0.75 8.98
C GLU A 121 9.02 0.01 7.65
N THR A 122 8.53 1.25 7.64
CA THR A 122 8.55 2.12 6.47
C THR A 122 10.00 2.59 6.22
N PRO A 123 10.65 2.19 5.11
CA PRO A 123 12.02 2.59 4.84
C PRO A 123 12.11 4.10 4.53
N GLY A 124 13.28 4.70 4.81
CA GLY A 124 13.46 6.15 4.66
C GLY A 124 13.24 6.68 3.23
N TRP A 125 13.46 5.88 2.19
CA TRP A 125 13.18 6.30 0.81
C TRP A 125 11.68 6.48 0.55
N GLU A 126 10.83 5.64 1.16
CA GLU A 126 9.36 5.74 1.05
C GLU A 126 8.90 7.01 1.75
N VAL A 127 9.43 7.29 2.95
CA VAL A 127 9.15 8.54 3.67
C VAL A 127 9.49 9.75 2.80
N ARG A 128 10.69 9.77 2.19
CA ARG A 128 11.09 10.84 1.28
C ARG A 128 10.18 10.92 0.04
N ALA A 129 9.72 9.80 -0.49
CA ALA A 129 8.80 9.79 -1.62
C ALA A 129 7.44 10.41 -1.26
N HIS A 130 6.89 10.07 -0.10
CA HIS A 130 5.69 10.70 0.44
C HIS A 130 5.86 12.21 0.62
N LEU A 131 6.97 12.65 1.22
CA LEU A 131 7.23 14.08 1.43
C LEU A 131 7.29 14.85 0.12
N ARG A 132 7.92 14.30 -0.92
CA ARG A 132 7.97 14.93 -2.25
C ARG A 132 6.61 14.97 -2.94
N ALA A 133 5.80 13.93 -2.78
CA ALA A 133 4.44 13.91 -3.30
C ALA A 133 3.57 14.97 -2.61
N LEU A 134 3.71 15.09 -1.28
CA LEU A 134 3.02 16.10 -0.48
C LEU A 134 3.45 17.53 -0.86
N GLU A 135 4.75 17.78 -0.99
CA GLU A 135 5.30 19.07 -1.44
C GLU A 135 4.69 19.49 -2.79
N SER A 136 4.63 18.54 -3.74
CA SER A 136 4.08 18.80 -5.07
C SER A 136 2.58 19.14 -5.02
N ARG A 137 1.82 18.44 -4.15
CA ARG A 137 0.39 18.71 -3.93
C ARG A 137 0.16 20.09 -3.31
N ILE A 138 0.96 20.46 -2.30
CA ILE A 138 0.86 21.77 -1.64
C ILE A 138 1.14 22.89 -2.65
N MET A 139 2.22 22.79 -3.43
CA MET A 139 2.53 23.80 -4.45
C MET A 139 1.38 24.01 -5.43
N ARG A 140 0.74 22.93 -5.89
CA ARG A 140 -0.42 23.03 -6.79
C ARG A 140 -1.58 23.78 -6.16
N ILE A 141 -1.92 23.45 -4.91
CA ILE A 141 -3.01 24.12 -4.17
C ILE A 141 -2.71 25.60 -4.04
N VAL A 142 -1.48 25.97 -3.67
CA VAL A 142 -1.06 27.36 -3.55
C VAL A 142 -1.20 28.11 -4.88
N GLU A 143 -0.71 27.54 -5.99
CA GLU A 143 -0.85 28.15 -7.31
C GLU A 143 -2.32 28.34 -7.75
N GLU A 144 -3.19 27.38 -7.45
CA GLU A 144 -4.62 27.46 -7.76
C GLU A 144 -5.33 28.54 -6.94
N GLU A 145 -5.00 28.65 -5.65
CA GLU A 145 -5.50 29.70 -4.76
C GLU A 145 -5.06 31.09 -5.24
N GLU A 146 -3.77 31.27 -5.57
CA GLU A 146 -3.25 32.53 -6.11
C GLU A 146 -3.98 32.99 -7.38
N ARG A 147 -4.25 32.05 -8.30
CA ARG A 147 -5.02 32.33 -9.53
C ARG A 147 -6.45 32.74 -9.22
N THR A 148 -7.07 32.07 -8.25
CA THR A 148 -8.44 32.36 -7.83
C THR A 148 -8.54 33.74 -7.18
N LEU A 149 -7.56 34.10 -6.35
CA LEU A 149 -7.47 35.43 -5.74
C LEU A 149 -7.26 36.53 -6.78
N LYS A 150 -6.40 36.31 -7.78
CA LYS A 150 -6.22 37.26 -8.89
C LYS A 150 -7.51 37.47 -9.68
N ARG A 151 -8.26 36.40 -9.97
CA ARG A 151 -9.56 36.47 -10.66
C ARG A 151 -10.63 37.23 -9.88
N LYS A 152 -10.62 37.16 -8.54
CA LYS A 152 -11.57 37.90 -7.68
C LYS A 152 -11.21 39.39 -7.53
N ARG A 153 -9.98 39.78 -7.87
CA ARG A 153 -9.48 41.16 -7.78
C ARG A 153 -9.62 41.96 -9.07
N CYS A 154 -9.84 41.29 -10.21
CA CYS A 154 -10.19 41.91 -11.49
C CYS A 154 -11.72 42.00 -11.62
#